data_AF-A0A2G9PTB8-F1
#
_entry.id   AF-A0A2G9PTB8-F1
#
_cell.length_a   1.000
_cell.length_b   1.000
_cell.length_c   1.000
_cell.angle_alpha   90.00
_cell.angle_beta   90.00
_cell.angle_gamma   90.00
#
_symmetry.space_group_name_H-M   'P 1'
#
loop_
_entity.id
_entity.type
_entity.pdbx_description
1 polymer ?
#
loop_
_entity_poly.entity_id
_entity_poly.type
_entity_poly.pdbx_seq_one_letter_code
_entity_poly.pdbx_strand_id
1 'polypeptide(L)'
;MREFALAGLLLVGVAYFAYGDLHDADTQARPWMSTIILPNEVAALDWVVKNTQERTVFATDIFGGEMMMGHALREGTVGGDWAIIPNVVQRMNDVQYKIYGASDSAQAHEYAKKYGAKYVWVPKRMIFAGYEWKLPAAVFDDASLFKRVFDNGGVSVYEVL
;
A
#
# COMPACT_ATOMS: atom_id res chain seq x y z
N MET A 1 -10.91 41.40 -30.17
CA MET A 1 -9.95 40.29 -30.42
C MET A 1 -9.18 39.88 -29.16
N ARG A 2 -8.55 40.80 -28.42
CA ARG A 2 -7.81 40.50 -27.18
C ARG A 2 -8.66 39.84 -26.08
N GLU A 3 -9.90 40.30 -25.88
CA GLU A 3 -10.82 39.74 -24.89
C GLU A 3 -11.25 38.30 -25.24
N PHE A 4 -11.52 38.03 -26.51
CA PHE A 4 -11.81 36.67 -27.00
C PHE A 4 -10.61 35.73 -26.87
N ALA A 5 -9.39 36.23 -27.10
CA ALA A 5 -8.16 35.44 -26.89
C ALA A 5 -7.95 35.11 -25.40
N LEU A 6 -8.20 36.05 -24.50
CA LEU A 6 -8.12 35.82 -23.05
C LEU A 6 -9.18 34.82 -22.58
N ALA A 7 -10.43 34.96 -23.03
CA ALA A 7 -11.50 34.02 -22.72
C ALA A 7 -11.18 32.61 -23.25
N GLY A 8 -10.62 32.51 -24.46
CA GLY A 8 -10.15 31.24 -25.03
C GLY A 8 -9.05 30.58 -24.19
N LEU A 9 -8.06 31.34 -23.73
CA LEU A 9 -7.00 30.82 -22.86
C LEU A 9 -7.54 30.35 -21.50
N LEU A 10 -8.49 31.10 -20.92
CA LEU A 10 -9.14 30.70 -19.67
C LEU A 10 -9.93 29.40 -19.84
N LEU A 11 -10.68 29.26 -20.94
CA LEU A 11 -11.42 28.03 -21.25
C LEU A 11 -10.48 26.83 -21.44
N VAL A 12 -9.36 27.01 -22.13
CA VAL A 12 -8.33 25.95 -22.27
C VAL A 12 -7.73 25.60 -20.91
N GLY A 13 -7.45 26.58 -20.06
CA GLY A 13 -6.95 26.35 -18.71
C GLY A 13 -7.94 25.54 -17.85
N VAL A 14 -9.22 25.93 -17.85
CA VAL A 14 -10.28 25.20 -17.13
C VAL A 14 -10.43 23.77 -17.68
N ALA A 15 -10.45 23.60 -19.00
CA ALA A 15 -10.55 22.28 -19.62
C ALA A 15 -9.35 21.39 -19.28
N TYR A 16 -8.15 21.95 -19.21
CA TYR A 16 -6.94 21.23 -18.80
C TYR A 16 -7.03 20.72 -17.35
N PHE A 17 -7.45 21.56 -16.41
CA PHE A 17 -7.64 21.13 -15.01
C PHE A 17 -8.77 20.10 -14.87
N ALA A 18 -9.91 20.32 -15.53
CA ALA A 18 -11.02 19.38 -15.51
C ALA A 18 -10.65 18.01 -16.10
N TYR A 19 -9.83 17.99 -17.16
CA TYR A 19 -9.29 16.76 -17.71
C TYR A 19 -8.34 16.06 -16.72
N GLY A 20 -7.47 16.82 -16.06
CA GLY A 20 -6.59 16.30 -14.99
C GLY A 20 -7.39 15.65 -13.87
N ASP A 21 -8.40 16.35 -13.33
CA ASP A 21 -9.25 15.82 -12.26
C ASP A 21 -9.98 14.53 -12.68
N LEU A 22 -10.50 14.49 -13.92
CA LEU A 22 -11.15 13.30 -14.46
C LEU A 22 -10.16 12.13 -14.61
N HIS A 23 -8.94 12.41 -15.09
CA HIS A 23 -7.89 11.41 -15.25
C HIS A 23 -7.45 10.82 -13.91
N ASP A 24 -7.26 11.65 -12.90
CA ASP A 24 -6.88 11.22 -11.56
C ASP A 24 -8.00 10.42 -10.90
N ALA A 25 -9.25 10.88 -11.02
CA ALA A 25 -10.43 10.16 -10.52
C ALA A 25 -10.58 8.78 -11.18
N ASP A 26 -10.43 8.70 -12.51
CA ASP A 26 -10.47 7.44 -13.26
C ASP A 26 -9.32 6.50 -12.83
N THR A 27 -8.11 7.02 -12.67
CA THR A 27 -6.95 6.25 -12.21
C THR A 27 -7.16 5.68 -10.80
N GLN A 28 -7.79 6.44 -9.90
CA GLN A 28 -8.14 5.98 -8.55
C GLN A 28 -9.37 5.06 -8.54
N ALA A 29 -10.28 5.16 -9.51
CA ALA A 29 -11.47 4.32 -9.60
C ALA A 29 -11.18 2.94 -10.21
N ARG A 30 -10.32 2.85 -11.23
CA ARG A 30 -10.05 1.60 -11.98
C ARG A 30 -9.67 0.39 -11.11
N PRO A 31 -8.79 0.49 -10.10
CA PRO A 31 -8.39 -0.66 -9.29
C PRO A 31 -9.58 -1.28 -8.53
N TRP A 32 -10.59 -0.49 -8.17
CA TRP A 32 -11.81 -0.98 -7.51
C TRP A 32 -12.68 -1.86 -8.42
N MET A 33 -12.54 -1.73 -9.73
CA MET A 33 -13.37 -2.42 -10.73
C MET A 33 -12.77 -3.75 -11.20
N SER A 34 -11.64 -4.16 -10.62
CA SER A 34 -10.91 -5.37 -10.99
C SER A 34 -10.65 -6.25 -9.77
N THR A 35 -10.14 -7.47 -9.99
CA THR A 35 -9.66 -8.33 -8.90
C THR A 35 -8.54 -7.61 -8.14
N ILE A 36 -8.79 -7.30 -6.87
CA ILE A 36 -7.84 -6.56 -6.04
C ILE A 36 -6.71 -7.46 -5.54
N ILE A 37 -7.02 -8.66 -5.05
CA ILE A 37 -6.01 -9.62 -4.56
C ILE A 37 -5.60 -10.58 -5.67
N LEU A 38 -4.30 -10.68 -5.95
CA LEU A 38 -3.78 -11.57 -6.98
C LEU A 38 -3.85 -13.05 -6.54
N PRO A 39 -4.05 -14.01 -7.47
CA PRO A 39 -4.01 -15.44 -7.13
C PRO A 39 -2.71 -15.87 -6.44
N ASN A 40 -1.59 -15.27 -6.82
CA ASN A 40 -0.28 -15.53 -6.21
C ASN A 40 -0.16 -14.92 -4.80
N GLU A 41 -0.88 -13.84 -4.47
CA GLU A 41 -0.96 -13.36 -3.09
C GLU A 41 -1.67 -14.38 -2.20
N VAL A 42 -2.77 -14.97 -2.69
CA VAL A 42 -3.48 -16.03 -1.98
C VAL A 42 -2.57 -17.25 -1.77
N ALA A 43 -1.87 -17.70 -2.81
CA ALA A 43 -0.95 -18.83 -2.72
C ALA A 43 0.22 -18.59 -1.74
N ALA A 44 0.60 -17.34 -1.52
CA ALA A 44 1.66 -16.98 -0.57
C ALA A 44 1.25 -17.12 0.90
N LEU A 45 -0.05 -17.21 1.21
CA LEU A 45 -0.53 -17.43 2.58
C LEU A 45 -0.06 -18.76 3.16
N ASP A 46 0.09 -19.80 2.34
CA ASP A 46 0.68 -21.08 2.78
C ASP A 46 2.08 -20.90 3.34
N TRP A 47 2.88 -20.01 2.75
CA TRP A 47 4.20 -19.68 3.26
C TRP A 47 4.09 -18.94 4.60
N VAL A 48 3.16 -17.97 4.72
CA VAL A 48 2.94 -17.22 5.96
C VAL A 48 2.61 -18.18 7.11
N VAL A 49 1.65 -19.09 6.91
CA VAL A 49 1.21 -20.07 7.93
C VAL A 49 2.38 -20.96 8.37
N LYS A 50 3.19 -21.45 7.43
CA LYS A 50 4.29 -22.39 7.70
C LYS A 50 5.53 -21.73 8.32
N ASN A 51 5.79 -20.45 8.07
CA ASN A 51 7.08 -19.81 8.36
C ASN A 51 7.03 -18.72 9.43
N THR A 52 5.84 -18.38 9.93
CA THR A 52 5.69 -17.34 10.98
C THR A 52 4.88 -17.87 12.15
N GLN A 53 4.81 -17.12 13.25
CA GLN A 53 3.94 -17.45 14.38
C GLN A 53 2.58 -16.77 14.21
N GLU A 54 1.52 -17.33 14.79
CA GLU A 54 0.25 -16.62 14.91
C GLU A 54 0.44 -15.26 15.58
N ARG A 55 -0.41 -14.28 15.22
CA ARG A 55 -0.35 -12.90 15.70
C ARG A 55 0.93 -12.14 15.33
N THR A 56 1.84 -12.72 14.53
CA THR A 56 2.94 -11.96 13.93
C THR A 56 2.36 -10.78 13.16
N VAL A 57 2.89 -9.58 13.41
CA VAL A 57 2.46 -8.36 12.72
C VAL A 57 3.21 -8.23 11.41
N PHE A 58 2.45 -8.03 10.33
CA PHE A 58 2.93 -7.69 9.01
C PHE A 58 2.55 -6.23 8.70
N ALA A 59 3.47 -5.48 8.12
CA ALA A 59 3.11 -4.29 7.38
C ALA A 59 2.38 -4.72 6.11
N THR A 60 1.11 -4.33 6.00
CA THR A 60 0.18 -4.71 4.92
C THR A 60 -0.55 -3.48 4.41
N ASP A 61 -1.09 -3.57 3.20
CA ASP A 61 -2.21 -2.71 2.79
C ASP A 61 -3.53 -3.25 3.35
N ILE A 62 -4.64 -2.53 3.16
CA ILE A 62 -5.93 -2.93 3.76
C ILE A 62 -6.30 -4.35 3.34
N PHE A 63 -6.26 -4.65 2.05
CA PHE A 63 -6.69 -5.94 1.52
C PHE A 63 -5.76 -7.09 1.95
N GLY A 64 -4.45 -6.85 1.97
CA GLY A 64 -3.49 -7.81 2.50
C GLY A 64 -3.73 -8.10 3.99
N GLY A 65 -4.04 -7.07 4.78
CA GLY A 65 -4.36 -7.21 6.20
C GLY A 65 -5.61 -8.05 6.46
N GLU A 66 -6.71 -7.78 5.75
CA GLU A 66 -7.94 -8.58 5.83
C GLU A 66 -7.69 -10.05 5.47
N MET A 67 -6.94 -10.28 4.39
CA MET A 67 -6.60 -11.62 3.91
C MET A 67 -5.73 -12.39 4.91
N MET A 68 -4.70 -11.73 5.48
CA MET A 68 -3.82 -12.35 6.48
C MET A 68 -4.57 -12.68 7.77
N MET A 69 -5.42 -11.79 8.25
CA MET A 69 -6.21 -12.02 9.46
C MET A 69 -7.20 -13.16 9.26
N GLY A 70 -7.94 -13.15 8.14
CA GLY A 70 -8.99 -14.12 7.86
C GLY A 70 -8.48 -15.54 7.56
N HIS A 71 -7.28 -15.69 7.01
CA HIS A 71 -6.76 -17.00 6.58
C HIS A 71 -5.58 -17.50 7.41
N ALA A 72 -4.67 -16.62 7.81
CA ALA A 72 -3.42 -17.01 8.44
C ALA A 72 -3.34 -16.64 9.92
N LEU A 73 -4.33 -15.95 10.51
CA LEU A 73 -4.27 -15.47 11.91
C LEU A 73 -3.04 -14.59 12.19
N ARG A 74 -2.58 -13.82 11.19
CA ARG A 74 -1.54 -12.80 11.33
C ARG A 74 -2.19 -11.42 11.39
N GLU A 75 -1.54 -10.49 12.06
CA GLU A 75 -2.03 -9.13 12.20
C GLU A 75 -1.48 -8.25 11.08
N GLY A 76 -2.31 -7.37 10.53
CA GLY A 76 -1.87 -6.32 9.62
C GLY A 76 -1.62 -5.00 10.37
N THR A 77 -0.70 -4.17 9.88
CA THR A 77 -0.61 -2.77 10.34
C THR A 77 -1.87 -1.99 9.99
N VAL A 78 -2.51 -2.32 8.86
CA VAL A 78 -3.83 -1.87 8.45
C VAL A 78 -4.58 -3.03 7.80
N GLY A 79 -5.92 -2.99 7.81
CA GLY A 79 -6.78 -4.12 7.45
C GLY A 79 -7.06 -5.04 8.65
N GLY A 80 -8.30 -5.51 8.78
CA GLY A 80 -8.78 -6.35 9.86
C GLY A 80 -9.66 -5.60 10.87
N ASP A 81 -9.40 -5.78 12.17
CA ASP A 81 -10.23 -5.23 13.26
C ASP A 81 -9.94 -3.74 13.55
N TRP A 82 -10.39 -2.88 12.65
CA TRP A 82 -10.22 -1.43 12.72
C TRP A 82 -10.80 -0.78 13.98
N ALA A 83 -11.80 -1.42 14.60
CA ALA A 83 -12.52 -0.89 15.75
C ALA A 83 -11.64 -0.78 17.00
N ILE A 84 -10.57 -1.58 17.08
CA ILE A 84 -9.71 -1.68 18.25
C ILE A 84 -8.31 -1.10 18.04
N ILE A 85 -8.00 -0.59 16.84
CA ILE A 85 -6.68 -0.03 16.53
C ILE A 85 -6.56 1.41 17.06
N PRO A 86 -5.64 1.69 18.00
CA PRO A 86 -5.42 3.06 18.48
C PRO A 86 -4.91 3.96 17.36
N ASN A 87 -5.44 5.18 17.28
CA ASN A 87 -5.03 6.21 16.31
C ASN A 87 -5.04 5.72 14.86
N VAL A 88 -6.08 4.97 14.48
CA VAL A 88 -6.22 4.35 13.15
C VAL A 88 -6.00 5.32 11.99
N VAL A 89 -6.47 6.57 12.09
CA VAL A 89 -6.27 7.58 11.05
C VAL A 89 -4.78 7.90 10.87
N GLN A 90 -4.05 8.13 11.96
CA GLN A 90 -2.60 8.35 11.87
C GLN A 90 -1.89 7.11 11.34
N ARG A 91 -2.31 5.92 11.76
CA ARG A 91 -1.71 4.66 11.30
C ARG A 91 -1.90 4.44 9.80
N MET A 92 -3.10 4.71 9.26
CA MET A 92 -3.33 4.69 7.81
C MET A 92 -2.41 5.67 7.08
N ASN A 93 -2.21 6.87 7.62
CA ASN A 93 -1.32 7.86 7.02
C ASN A 93 0.13 7.38 7.00
N ASP A 94 0.58 6.87 8.13
CA ASP A 94 1.93 6.38 8.30
C ASP A 94 2.20 5.16 7.41
N VAL A 95 1.28 4.20 7.34
CA VAL A 95 1.47 3.02 6.47
C VAL A 95 1.43 3.41 4.99
N GLN A 96 0.49 4.27 4.58
CA GLN A 96 0.38 4.75 3.19
C GLN A 96 1.61 5.54 2.75
N TYR A 97 2.10 6.47 3.57
CA TYR A 97 3.07 7.48 3.13
C TYR A 97 4.47 7.29 3.72
N LYS A 98 4.61 6.61 4.85
CA LYS A 98 5.88 6.42 5.56
C LYS A 98 6.43 5.00 5.46
N ILE A 99 5.61 4.03 5.02
CA ILE A 99 6.07 2.68 4.67
C ILE A 99 5.98 2.49 3.16
N TYR A 100 4.78 2.42 2.58
CA TYR A 100 4.61 2.12 1.15
C TYR A 100 4.85 3.31 0.22
N GLY A 101 4.77 4.53 0.73
CA GLY A 101 5.06 5.77 0.00
C GLY A 101 6.38 6.42 0.40
N ALA A 102 7.22 5.73 1.17
CA ALA A 102 8.46 6.29 1.69
C ALA A 102 9.43 6.65 0.56
N SER A 103 10.16 7.75 0.74
CA SER A 103 11.22 8.19 -0.18
C SER A 103 12.54 7.42 0.00
N ASP A 104 12.72 6.78 1.15
CA ASP A 104 13.95 6.10 1.55
C ASP A 104 13.66 4.91 2.47
N SER A 105 14.61 3.97 2.50
CA SER A 105 14.52 2.71 3.23
C SER A 105 14.54 2.89 4.75
N ALA A 106 15.25 3.90 5.25
CA ALA A 106 15.36 4.18 6.68
C ALA A 106 14.02 4.60 7.27
N GLN A 107 13.28 5.47 6.58
CA GLN A 107 11.93 5.88 6.98
C GLN A 107 10.97 4.68 6.98
N ALA A 108 10.95 3.89 5.90
CA ALA A 108 10.10 2.70 5.83
C ALA A 108 10.39 1.72 6.97
N HIS A 109 11.67 1.54 7.30
CA HIS A 109 12.12 0.67 8.39
C HIS A 109 11.68 1.19 9.76
N GLU A 110 11.90 2.48 10.02
CA GLU A 110 11.49 3.13 11.27
C GLU A 110 10.00 2.94 11.53
N TYR A 111 9.15 3.21 10.53
CA TYR A 111 7.71 3.11 10.67
C TYR A 111 7.20 1.66 10.70
N ALA A 112 7.84 0.73 9.99
CA ALA A 112 7.55 -0.69 10.15
C ALA A 112 7.78 -1.14 11.60
N LYS A 113 8.93 -0.76 12.19
CA LYS A 113 9.23 -1.05 13.61
C LYS A 113 8.30 -0.32 14.57
N LYS A 114 7.94 0.94 14.30
CA LYS A 114 7.01 1.74 15.11
C LYS A 114 5.69 1.00 15.34
N TYR A 115 5.22 0.24 14.35
CA TYR A 115 3.99 -0.56 14.44
C TYR A 115 4.23 -2.04 14.76
N GLY A 116 5.45 -2.42 15.13
CA GLY A 116 5.79 -3.78 15.52
C GLY A 116 5.80 -4.78 14.36
N ALA A 117 5.81 -4.32 13.11
CA ALA A 117 5.84 -5.21 11.96
C ALA A 117 7.15 -5.99 11.92
N LYS A 118 7.05 -7.33 11.95
CA LYS A 118 8.21 -8.21 11.76
C LYS A 118 8.50 -8.46 10.28
N TYR A 119 7.47 -8.35 9.45
CA TYR A 119 7.55 -8.52 8.01
C TYR A 119 6.81 -7.41 7.28
N VAL A 120 7.18 -7.13 6.03
CA VAL A 120 6.47 -6.26 5.09
C VAL A 120 5.95 -7.11 3.94
N TRP A 121 4.65 -7.02 3.69
CA TRP A 121 3.97 -7.62 2.54
C TRP A 121 3.97 -6.64 1.38
N VAL A 122 4.67 -6.96 0.29
CA VAL A 122 4.83 -6.08 -0.87
C VAL A 122 4.23 -6.76 -2.10
N PRO A 123 2.93 -6.54 -2.39
CA PRO A 123 2.27 -7.17 -3.52
C PRO A 123 2.65 -6.48 -4.84
N LYS A 124 2.70 -7.24 -5.94
CA LYS A 124 3.05 -6.73 -7.29
C LYS A 124 1.83 -6.13 -7.99
N ARG A 125 1.12 -5.26 -7.27
CA ARG A 125 -0.06 -4.50 -7.71
C ARG A 125 -0.08 -3.16 -6.97
N MET A 126 -1.03 -2.29 -7.32
CA MET A 126 -1.31 -1.11 -6.51
C MET A 126 -1.82 -1.53 -5.12
N ILE A 127 -1.37 -0.80 -4.11
CA ILE A 127 -1.75 -0.95 -2.71
C ILE A 127 -2.69 0.19 -2.31
N PHE A 128 -3.59 -0.10 -1.37
CA PHE A 128 -4.42 0.89 -0.73
C PHE A 128 -4.27 0.72 0.78
N ALA A 129 -3.53 1.61 1.42
CA ALA A 129 -3.23 1.55 2.86
C ALA A 129 -4.01 2.59 3.68
N GLY A 130 -4.84 3.41 3.02
CA GLY A 130 -5.77 4.31 3.72
C GLY A 130 -6.48 5.33 2.84
N TYR A 131 -5.77 5.93 1.87
CA TYR A 131 -6.27 7.16 1.23
C TYR A 131 -6.35 7.09 -0.29
N GLU A 132 -5.42 6.40 -0.92
CA GLU A 132 -5.30 6.38 -2.37
C GLU A 132 -4.58 5.12 -2.82
N TRP A 133 -4.87 4.71 -4.05
CA TRP A 133 -4.12 3.65 -4.69
C TRP A 133 -2.77 4.16 -5.17
N LYS A 134 -1.71 3.43 -4.79
CA LYS A 134 -0.33 3.72 -5.21
C LYS A 134 0.42 2.44 -5.49
N LEU A 135 1.47 2.52 -6.29
CA LEU A 135 2.46 1.43 -6.34
C LEU A 135 3.29 1.46 -5.05
N PRO A 136 3.65 0.31 -4.48
CA PRO A 136 4.52 0.26 -3.33
C PRO A 136 5.92 0.80 -3.69
N ALA A 137 6.54 1.51 -2.76
CA ALA A 137 7.88 2.06 -2.92
C ALA A 137 8.94 0.97 -3.10
N ALA A 138 9.96 1.25 -3.91
CA ALA A 138 11.09 0.35 -4.17
C ALA A 138 12.17 0.40 -3.06
N VAL A 139 11.80 0.79 -1.85
CA VAL A 139 12.74 1.04 -0.73
C VAL A 139 13.09 -0.23 0.06
N PHE A 140 12.39 -1.33 -0.17
CA PHE A 140 12.57 -2.57 0.58
C PHE A 140 13.77 -3.41 0.15
N ASP A 141 14.49 -3.01 -0.91
CA ASP A 141 15.66 -3.76 -1.42
C ASP A 141 16.97 -3.42 -0.67
N ASP A 142 16.94 -2.50 0.30
CA ASP A 142 18.10 -2.22 1.17
C ASP A 142 18.33 -3.38 2.15
N ALA A 143 19.29 -4.24 1.82
CA ALA A 143 19.64 -5.44 2.58
C ALA A 143 20.14 -5.17 4.01
N SER A 144 20.49 -3.93 4.35
CA SER A 144 20.89 -3.56 5.72
C SER A 144 19.71 -3.33 6.65
N LEU A 145 18.51 -3.10 6.10
CA LEU A 145 17.28 -2.80 6.83
C LEU A 145 16.19 -3.85 6.61
N PHE A 146 16.18 -4.47 5.44
CA PHE A 146 15.19 -5.45 5.03
C PHE A 146 15.83 -6.67 4.41
N LYS A 147 15.31 -7.86 4.74
CA LYS A 147 15.74 -9.10 4.11
C LYS A 147 14.57 -9.73 3.37
N ARG A 148 14.64 -9.82 2.03
CA ARG A 148 13.63 -10.57 1.27
C ARG A 148 13.69 -12.05 1.64
N VAL A 149 12.60 -12.58 2.17
CA VAL A 149 12.47 -13.98 2.65
C VAL A 149 11.54 -14.83 1.80
N PHE A 150 10.73 -14.20 0.96
CA PHE A 150 9.83 -14.89 0.03
C PHE A 150 9.56 -14.03 -1.22
N ASP A 151 9.41 -14.67 -2.37
CA ASP A 151 8.87 -14.09 -3.60
C ASP A 151 8.23 -15.19 -4.44
N ASN A 152 7.07 -14.91 -5.04
CA ASN A 152 6.42 -15.86 -5.96
C ASN A 152 5.87 -15.20 -7.24
N GLY A 153 6.42 -14.05 -7.63
CA GLY A 153 5.93 -13.31 -8.80
C GLY A 153 4.61 -12.55 -8.59
N GLY A 154 3.88 -12.75 -7.49
CA GLY A 154 2.71 -11.94 -7.13
C GLY A 154 2.90 -11.08 -5.88
N VAL A 155 3.77 -11.52 -4.98
CA VAL A 155 4.14 -10.79 -3.77
C VAL A 155 5.59 -11.09 -3.39
N SER A 156 6.23 -10.10 -2.80
CA SER A 156 7.50 -10.24 -2.10
C SER A 156 7.27 -10.00 -0.60
N VAL A 157 7.87 -10.84 0.26
CA VAL A 157 7.86 -10.64 1.72
C VAL A 157 9.26 -10.29 2.17
N TYR A 158 9.36 -9.20 2.92
CA TYR A 158 10.62 -8.73 3.49
C TYR A 158 10.56 -8.82 5.01
N GLU A 159 11.54 -9.46 5.64
CA GLU A 159 11.77 -9.37 7.08
C GLU A 159 12.35 -8.00 7.43
N VAL A 160 11.84 -7.39 8.50
CA VAL A 160 12.36 -6.15 9.09
C VAL A 160 13.52 -6.52 10.03
N LEU A 161 14.72 -5.97 9.77
CA LEU A 161 15.96 -6.29 10.49
C LEU A 161 16.18 -5.45 11.76
#